data_AF-A0A180FXD4-F1
#
_entry.id   AF-A0A180FXD4-F1
#
_cell.length_a   1.000
_cell.length_b   1.000
_cell.length_c   1.000
_cell.angle_alpha   90.00
_cell.angle_beta   90.00
_cell.angle_gamma   90.00
#
_symmetry.space_group_name_H-M   'P 1'
#
loop_
_entity.id
_entity.type
_entity.pdbx_description
1 polymer ?
#
loop_
_entity_poly.entity_id
_entity_poly.type
_entity_poly.pdbx_seq_one_letter_code
_entity_poly.pdbx_strand_id
1 'polypeptide(L)'
;MGLNHPFWNDGYMCLSKDPWAVDPVVRTGIHAMLGLDRANEEIIQLQVELRRSLSWGISHWNRLKQIIDKSLERDSQLDSCLKQAFGEVQLAGVSNCPGGTYQLLGGDLCFAWVDHEGLMINWNDTISKMLETKLISREILTDKWFHMIESLMCTIDTKSSSVDVQMEQAVLKQQDSDGEENEGPNEDDDFFEDED
;
A
#
# COMPACT_ATOMS: atom_id res chain seq x y z
N MET A 1 -6.90 8.09 31.63
CA MET A 1 -6.46 6.90 32.37
C MET A 1 -5.74 7.34 33.64
N GLY A 2 -5.87 6.63 34.76
CA GLY A 2 -5.16 6.97 36.00
C GLY A 2 -3.77 6.34 36.08
N LEU A 3 -2.88 6.91 36.90
CA LEU A 3 -1.50 6.44 37.11
C LEU A 3 -1.39 5.01 37.71
N ASN A 4 -2.50 4.45 38.18
CA ASN A 4 -2.57 3.06 38.65
C ASN A 4 -2.80 2.05 37.52
N HIS A 5 -2.94 2.50 36.26
CA HIS A 5 -3.09 1.61 35.12
C HIS A 5 -1.81 0.77 34.94
N PRO A 6 -1.90 -0.54 34.61
CA PRO A 6 -0.74 -1.41 34.47
C PRO A 6 0.32 -0.88 33.49
N PHE A 7 -0.12 -0.15 32.45
CA PHE A 7 0.77 0.57 31.53
C PHE A 7 1.72 1.55 32.25
N TRP A 8 1.24 2.23 33.30
CA TRP A 8 2.00 3.23 34.07
C TRP A 8 2.68 2.66 35.32
N ASN A 9 2.42 1.40 35.67
CA ASN A 9 2.86 0.82 36.94
C ASN A 9 3.50 -0.56 36.73
N ASP A 10 4.74 -0.55 36.23
CA ASP A 10 5.61 -1.72 36.07
C ASP A 10 6.51 -1.99 37.31
N GLY A 11 6.25 -1.27 38.41
CA GLY A 11 7.02 -1.35 39.66
C GLY A 11 7.98 -0.17 39.88
N TYR A 12 8.33 0.61 38.85
CA TYR A 12 9.23 1.79 38.99
C TYR A 12 8.56 2.97 39.73
N MET A 13 7.23 3.08 39.69
CA MET A 13 6.47 4.18 40.32
C MET A 13 6.17 3.97 41.83
N CYS A 14 6.78 2.95 42.45
CA CYS A 14 6.48 2.52 43.82
C CYS A 14 7.06 3.44 44.93
N LEU A 15 7.95 4.38 44.61
CA LEU A 15 8.61 5.29 45.58
C LEU A 15 7.63 6.17 46.38
N SER A 16 6.44 6.38 45.82
CA SER A 16 5.33 7.08 46.48
C SER A 16 4.73 6.33 47.68
N LYS A 17 4.95 5.02 47.78
CA LYS A 17 4.47 4.15 48.86
C LYS A 17 5.52 3.91 49.93
N ASP A 18 6.70 4.48 49.77
CA ASP A 18 7.78 4.32 50.73
C ASP A 18 7.45 5.01 52.07
N PRO A 19 7.94 4.48 53.20
CA PRO A 19 7.58 4.97 54.53
C PRO A 19 7.98 6.44 54.80
N TRP A 20 8.83 7.03 53.96
CA TRP A 20 9.26 8.44 54.06
C TRP A 20 8.34 9.41 53.31
N ALA A 21 7.50 8.94 52.39
CA ALA A 21 6.56 9.76 51.61
C ALA A 21 5.21 9.92 52.32
N VAL A 22 5.24 10.43 53.56
CA VAL A 22 4.06 10.55 54.44
C VAL A 22 3.13 11.69 53.99
N ASP A 23 3.69 12.79 53.49
CA ASP A 23 2.93 13.95 53.04
C ASP A 23 2.23 13.69 51.68
N PRO A 24 0.90 13.85 51.58
CA PRO A 24 0.16 13.60 50.34
C PRO A 24 0.56 14.51 49.17
N VAL A 25 0.98 15.74 49.43
CA VAL A 25 1.39 16.70 48.40
C VAL A 25 2.75 16.31 47.84
N VAL A 26 3.71 15.98 48.71
CA VAL A 26 5.03 15.45 48.33
C VAL A 26 4.88 14.17 47.51
N ARG A 27 4.00 13.25 47.93
CA ARG A 27 3.72 12.01 47.19
C ARG A 27 3.17 12.30 45.79
N THR A 28 2.26 13.25 45.67
CA THR A 28 1.68 13.66 44.39
C THR A 28 2.73 14.29 43.49
N GLY A 29 3.61 15.13 44.04
CA GLY A 29 4.74 15.71 43.33
C GLY A 29 5.72 14.66 42.80
N ILE A 30 6.09 13.67 43.62
CA ILE A 30 6.95 12.55 43.21
C ILE A 30 6.31 11.78 42.05
N HIS A 31 5.02 11.47 42.15
CA HIS A 31 4.29 10.79 41.07
C HIS A 31 4.25 11.61 39.77
N ALA A 32 4.04 12.92 39.87
CA ALA A 32 4.00 13.79 38.70
C ALA A 32 5.36 13.83 37.99
N MET A 33 6.46 13.93 38.76
CA MET A 33 7.82 13.91 38.22
C MET A 33 8.15 12.58 37.54
N LEU A 34 7.92 11.45 38.21
CA LEU A 34 8.19 10.14 37.61
C LEU A 34 7.30 9.86 36.39
N GLY A 35 6.06 10.37 36.39
CA GLY A 35 5.16 10.27 35.23
C GLY A 35 5.67 11.07 34.04
N LEU A 36 6.27 12.24 34.29
CA LEU A 36 6.93 13.04 33.26
C LEU A 36 8.17 12.33 32.71
N ASP A 37 9.03 11.78 33.59
CA ASP A 37 10.21 11.03 33.18
C ASP A 37 9.85 9.82 32.32
N ARG A 38 8.83 9.05 32.74
CA ARG A 38 8.35 7.91 31.95
C ARG A 38 7.77 8.36 30.62
N ALA A 39 6.99 9.44 30.57
CA ALA A 39 6.48 9.96 29.31
C ALA A 39 7.62 10.33 28.33
N ASN A 40 8.71 10.89 28.84
CA ASN A 40 9.90 11.18 28.03
C ASN A 40 10.57 9.90 27.51
N GLU A 41 10.72 8.86 28.34
CA GLU A 41 11.24 7.56 27.92
C GLU A 41 10.39 6.93 26.82
N GLU A 42 9.06 6.93 26.98
CA GLU A 42 8.12 6.38 26.00
C GLU A 42 8.19 7.12 24.66
N ILE A 43 8.34 8.45 24.67
CA ILE A 43 8.53 9.24 23.45
C ILE A 43 9.80 8.78 22.71
N ILE A 44 10.90 8.56 23.43
CA ILE A 44 12.16 8.07 22.84
C ILE A 44 11.97 6.66 22.26
N GLN A 45 11.28 5.77 22.97
CA GLN A 45 11.00 4.41 22.49
C GLN A 45 10.12 4.43 21.23
N LEU A 46 9.07 5.25 21.21
CA LEU A 46 8.20 5.41 20.04
C LEU A 46 8.96 5.93 18.82
N GLN A 47 9.93 6.85 19.00
CA GLN A 47 10.79 7.29 17.90
C GLN A 47 11.64 6.15 17.32
N VAL A 48 12.17 5.26 18.19
CA VAL A 48 12.93 4.08 17.75
C VAL A 48 12.04 3.11 16.99
N GLU A 49 10.85 2.82 17.50
CA GLU A 49 9.89 1.92 16.86
C GLU A 49 9.35 2.49 15.54
N LEU A 50 9.13 3.80 15.45
CA LEU A 50 8.81 4.48 14.20
C LEU A 50 9.91 4.23 13.16
N ARG A 51 11.18 4.48 13.52
CA ARG A 51 12.31 4.26 12.60
C ARG A 51 12.42 2.80 12.15
N ARG A 52 12.18 1.84 13.04
CA ARG A 52 12.14 0.40 12.72
C ARG A 52 11.01 0.08 11.75
N SER A 53 9.82 0.61 12.00
CA SER A 53 8.63 0.42 11.16
C SER A 53 8.87 0.95 9.74
N LEU A 54 9.46 2.15 9.61
CA LEU A 54 9.80 2.72 8.30
C LEU A 54 10.88 1.92 7.57
N SER A 55 11.90 1.48 8.30
CA SER A 55 12.96 0.63 7.73
C SER A 55 12.38 -0.69 7.22
N TRP A 56 11.45 -1.28 7.96
CA TRP A 56 10.70 -2.47 7.54
C TRP A 56 9.85 -2.17 6.29
N GLY A 57 9.09 -1.08 6.28
CA GLY A 57 8.24 -0.69 5.15
C GLY A 57 9.04 -0.56 3.85
N ILE A 58 10.20 0.08 3.93
CA ILE A 58 11.13 0.23 2.81
C ILE A 58 11.69 -1.12 2.37
N SER A 59 12.13 -1.95 3.32
CA SER A 59 12.71 -3.26 3.02
C SER A 59 11.69 -4.20 2.38
N HIS A 60 10.45 -4.18 2.86
CA HIS A 60 9.37 -5.00 2.33
C HIS A 60 9.00 -4.60 0.89
N TRP A 61 8.88 -3.30 0.62
CA TRP A 61 8.63 -2.80 -0.74
C TRP A 61 9.72 -3.25 -1.73
N ASN A 62 11.00 -3.11 -1.35
CA ASN A 62 12.11 -3.57 -2.18
C ASN A 62 12.08 -5.08 -2.43
N ARG A 63 11.69 -5.86 -1.41
CA ARG A 63 11.54 -7.32 -1.53
C ARG A 63 10.40 -7.70 -2.47
N LEU A 64 9.24 -7.06 -2.37
CA LEU A 64 8.13 -7.31 -3.28
C LEU A 64 8.53 -7.00 -4.72
N LYS A 65 9.22 -5.87 -4.95
CA LYS A 65 9.69 -5.48 -6.28
C LYS A 65 10.61 -6.54 -6.88
N GLN A 66 11.58 -7.02 -6.12
CA GLN A 66 12.48 -8.09 -6.55
C GLN A 66 11.76 -9.40 -6.90
N ILE A 67 10.72 -9.77 -6.14
CA ILE A 67 9.96 -10.99 -6.41
C ILE A 67 9.11 -10.83 -7.67
N ILE A 68 8.49 -9.66 -7.87
CA ILE A 68 7.75 -9.32 -9.09
C ILE A 68 8.68 -9.38 -10.31
N ASP A 69 9.86 -8.75 -10.25
CA ASP A 69 10.84 -8.75 -11.33
C ASP A 69 11.26 -10.20 -11.68
N LYS A 70 11.56 -11.03 -10.68
CA LYS A 70 11.88 -12.46 -10.88
C LYS A 70 10.73 -13.26 -11.49
N SER A 71 9.49 -12.93 -11.14
CA SER A 71 8.30 -13.58 -11.71
C SER A 71 8.13 -13.24 -13.20
N LEU A 72 8.49 -12.02 -13.59
CA LEU A 72 8.44 -11.55 -14.98
C LEU A 72 9.58 -12.15 -15.82
N GLU A 73 10.79 -12.23 -15.26
CA GLU A 73 11.98 -12.76 -15.90
C GLU A 73 12.03 -14.30 -15.98
N ARG A 74 11.04 -15.00 -15.41
CA ARG A 74 10.94 -16.47 -15.36
C ARG A 74 12.17 -17.13 -14.76
N ASP A 75 12.55 -16.67 -13.58
CA ASP A 75 13.63 -17.21 -12.77
C ASP A 75 13.43 -18.73 -12.53
N SER A 76 14.42 -19.56 -12.93
CA SER A 76 14.35 -21.02 -12.85
C SER A 76 14.38 -21.56 -11.41
N GLN A 77 14.96 -20.79 -10.48
CA GLN A 77 14.94 -21.08 -9.04
C GLN A 77 13.54 -20.82 -8.47
N LEU A 78 12.87 -19.74 -8.90
CA LEU A 78 11.48 -19.45 -8.55
C LEU A 78 10.55 -20.56 -9.08
N ASP A 79 10.73 -21.01 -10.32
CA ASP A 79 9.97 -22.12 -10.90
C ASP A 79 10.07 -23.40 -10.07
N SER A 80 11.30 -23.76 -9.68
CA SER A 80 11.57 -24.94 -8.85
C SER A 80 10.91 -24.82 -7.47
N CYS A 81 10.95 -23.63 -6.86
CA CYS A 81 10.35 -23.36 -5.57
C CYS A 81 8.81 -23.44 -5.62
N LEU A 82 8.19 -22.88 -6.65
CA LEU A 82 6.74 -22.92 -6.84
C LEU A 82 6.25 -24.35 -7.10
N LYS A 83 6.96 -25.12 -7.92
CA LYS A 83 6.67 -26.55 -8.12
C LYS A 83 6.78 -27.35 -6.84
N GLN A 84 7.77 -27.07 -6.00
CA GLN A 84 7.93 -27.72 -4.70
C GLN A 84 6.79 -27.36 -3.73
N ALA A 85 6.35 -26.10 -3.70
CA ALA A 85 5.36 -25.62 -2.75
C ALA A 85 3.92 -25.98 -3.14
N PHE A 86 3.58 -25.91 -4.43
CA PHE A 86 2.21 -25.99 -4.92
C PHE A 86 1.96 -27.13 -5.91
N GLY A 87 3.00 -27.85 -6.33
CA GLY A 87 2.90 -28.88 -7.36
C GLY A 87 2.68 -28.30 -8.77
N GLU A 88 2.23 -29.14 -9.69
CA GLU A 88 1.82 -28.71 -11.03
C GLU A 88 0.38 -28.21 -11.00
N VAL A 89 0.20 -26.89 -11.11
CA VAL A 89 -1.13 -26.27 -11.20
C VAL A 89 -1.43 -25.94 -12.66
N GLN A 90 -2.36 -26.70 -13.26
CA GLN A 90 -2.91 -26.42 -14.58
C GLN A 90 -4.23 -25.67 -14.41
N LEU A 91 -4.26 -24.40 -14.79
CA LEU A 91 -5.50 -23.64 -14.89
C LEU A 91 -6.11 -23.87 -16.28
N ALA A 92 -7.37 -24.30 -16.33
CA ALA A 92 -8.05 -24.56 -17.60
C ALA A 92 -8.10 -23.28 -18.46
N GLY A 93 -7.69 -23.39 -19.73
CA GLY A 93 -7.66 -22.26 -20.67
C GLY A 93 -6.41 -21.37 -20.57
N VAL A 94 -5.45 -21.70 -19.70
CA VAL A 94 -4.19 -20.96 -19.55
C VAL A 94 -3.07 -21.73 -20.24
N SER A 95 -2.31 -21.02 -21.08
CA SER A 95 -1.04 -21.50 -21.66
C SER A 95 -0.18 -22.15 -20.57
N ASN A 96 0.41 -23.33 -20.83
CA ASN A 96 1.36 -23.97 -19.90
C ASN A 96 2.61 -23.10 -19.61
N CYS A 97 2.77 -21.97 -20.32
CA CYS A 97 3.87 -21.04 -20.20
C CYS A 97 3.37 -19.58 -20.18
N PRO A 98 3.40 -18.88 -19.04
CA PRO A 98 3.76 -19.38 -17.71
C PRO A 98 2.58 -20.18 -17.10
N GLY A 99 2.89 -21.27 -16.40
CA GLY A 99 1.88 -22.17 -15.82
C GLY A 99 0.97 -21.47 -14.79
N GLY A 100 -0.14 -22.13 -14.41
CA GLY A 100 -1.19 -21.53 -13.59
C GLY A 100 -0.72 -20.99 -12.22
N THR A 101 0.31 -21.59 -11.65
CA THR A 101 0.97 -21.13 -10.41
C THR A 101 1.59 -19.74 -10.53
N TYR A 102 2.14 -19.37 -11.69
CA TYR A 102 2.70 -18.03 -11.90
C TYR A 102 1.61 -16.96 -11.98
N GLN A 103 0.46 -17.29 -12.55
CA GLN A 103 -0.66 -16.35 -12.61
C GLN A 103 -1.27 -16.11 -11.23
N LEU A 104 -1.44 -17.17 -10.45
CA LEU A 104 -1.90 -17.04 -9.06
C LEU A 104 -0.90 -16.21 -8.24
N LEU A 105 0.40 -16.53 -8.32
CA LEU A 105 1.44 -15.75 -7.66
C LEU A 105 1.44 -14.29 -8.13
N GLY A 106 1.32 -14.04 -9.43
CA GLY A 106 1.27 -12.67 -9.97
C GLY A 106 0.07 -11.88 -9.44
N GLY A 107 -1.09 -12.51 -9.32
CA GLY A 107 -2.28 -11.94 -8.70
C GLY A 107 -2.05 -11.59 -7.23
N ASP A 108 -1.58 -12.56 -6.44
CA ASP A 108 -1.31 -12.38 -5.01
C ASP A 108 -0.24 -11.30 -4.76
N LEU A 109 0.82 -11.28 -5.56
CA LEU A 109 1.86 -10.24 -5.49
C LEU A 109 1.32 -8.87 -5.86
N CYS A 110 0.41 -8.79 -6.83
CA CYS A 110 -0.24 -7.53 -7.20
C CYS A 110 -1.09 -7.00 -6.04
N PHE A 111 -1.90 -7.84 -5.39
CA PHE A 111 -2.67 -7.45 -4.21
C PHE A 111 -1.76 -7.01 -3.06
N ALA A 112 -0.75 -7.82 -2.72
CA ALA A 112 0.20 -7.48 -1.66
C ALA A 112 0.96 -6.17 -1.95
N TRP A 113 1.28 -5.90 -3.22
CA TRP A 113 1.88 -4.65 -3.65
C TRP A 113 0.96 -3.46 -3.41
N VAL A 114 -0.27 -3.53 -3.90
CA VAL A 114 -1.26 -2.44 -3.75
C VAL A 114 -1.57 -2.17 -2.27
N ASP A 115 -1.74 -3.21 -1.46
CA ASP A 115 -1.97 -3.09 -0.02
C ASP A 115 -0.79 -2.40 0.67
N HIS A 116 0.44 -2.77 0.30
CA HIS A 116 1.64 -2.16 0.86
C HIS A 116 1.81 -0.71 0.44
N GLU A 117 1.53 -0.37 -0.83
CA GLU A 117 1.52 1.02 -1.30
C GLU A 117 0.52 1.87 -0.51
N GLY A 118 -0.72 1.37 -0.35
CA GLY A 118 -1.76 2.04 0.44
C GLY A 118 -1.34 2.26 1.89
N LEU A 119 -0.69 1.26 2.51
CA LEU A 119 -0.16 1.39 3.87
C LEU A 119 0.92 2.47 3.97
N MET A 120 1.89 2.51 3.04
CA MET A 120 2.98 3.50 3.05
C MET A 120 2.45 4.92 2.86
N ILE A 121 1.44 5.12 2.00
CA ILE A 121 0.81 6.43 1.77
C ILE A 121 0.05 6.90 3.01
N ASN A 122 -0.72 6.01 3.64
CA ASN A 122 -1.41 6.33 4.88
C ASN A 122 -0.43 6.69 6.00
N TRP A 123 0.67 5.93 6.14
CA TRP A 123 1.73 6.26 7.08
C TRP A 123 2.35 7.63 6.78
N ASN A 124 2.55 7.97 5.50
CA ASN A 124 3.09 9.26 5.11
C ASN A 124 2.19 10.44 5.56
N ASP A 125 0.86 10.33 5.45
CA ASP A 125 -0.06 11.35 5.97
C ASP A 125 0.10 11.54 7.48
N THR A 126 0.15 10.44 8.22
CA THR A 126 0.36 10.47 9.68
C THR A 126 1.72 11.09 10.05
N ILE A 127 2.79 10.68 9.37
CA ILE A 127 4.15 11.18 9.62
C ILE A 127 4.27 12.67 9.29
N SER A 128 3.61 13.12 8.22
CA SER A 128 3.58 14.52 7.83
C SER A 128 2.96 15.38 8.94
N LYS A 129 1.83 14.95 9.51
CA LYS A 129 1.21 15.59 10.68
C LYS A 129 2.12 15.59 11.90
N MET A 130 2.86 14.49 12.15
CA MET A 130 3.81 14.42 13.26
C MET A 130 5.00 15.39 13.08
N LEU A 131 5.44 15.62 11.84
CA LEU A 131 6.48 16.62 11.53
C LEU A 131 5.97 18.05 11.72
N GLU A 132 4.77 18.36 11.21
CA GLU A 132 4.14 19.68 11.34
C GLU A 132 3.93 20.08 12.81
N THR A 133 3.50 19.12 13.63
CA THR A 133 3.33 19.29 15.08
C THR A 133 4.63 19.24 15.87
N LYS A 134 5.78 19.02 15.20
CA LYS A 134 7.12 18.88 15.81
C LYS A 134 7.21 17.76 16.83
N LEU A 135 6.36 16.73 16.72
CA LEU A 135 6.43 15.52 17.54
C LEU A 135 7.66 14.67 17.19
N ILE A 136 8.06 14.73 15.92
CA ILE A 136 9.28 14.08 15.41
C ILE A 136 10.12 15.07 14.63
N SER A 137 11.44 14.86 14.63
CA SER A 137 12.38 15.58 13.79
C SER A 137 12.53 14.89 12.44
N ARG A 138 12.79 15.68 11.38
CA ARG A 138 13.05 15.15 10.03
C ARG A 138 14.20 14.14 9.99
N GLU A 139 15.18 14.28 10.88
CA GLU A 139 16.34 13.40 11.02
C GLU A 139 15.99 11.93 11.34
N ILE A 140 14.79 11.67 11.87
CA ILE A 140 14.31 10.30 12.13
C ILE A 140 14.01 9.58 10.81
N LEU A 141 13.68 10.33 9.75
CA LEU A 141 13.30 9.80 8.45
C LEU A 141 14.54 9.68 7.56
N THR A 142 14.71 8.50 6.94
CA THR A 142 15.77 8.28 5.96
C THR A 142 15.41 8.89 4.61
N ASP A 143 16.38 9.38 3.84
CA ASP A 143 16.13 9.89 2.47
C ASP A 143 15.43 8.87 1.56
N LYS A 144 15.71 7.58 1.77
CA LYS A 144 15.04 6.47 1.07
C LYS A 144 13.52 6.47 1.24
N TRP A 145 13.02 6.94 2.38
CA TRP A 145 11.58 7.07 2.63
C TRP A 145 10.97 8.10 1.67
N PHE A 146 11.57 9.30 1.62
CA PHE A 146 11.07 10.38 0.78
C PHE A 146 11.07 10.00 -0.71
N HIS A 147 12.16 9.41 -1.20
CA HIS A 147 12.24 8.92 -2.58
C HIS A 147 11.20 7.84 -2.88
N MET A 148 10.93 6.95 -1.92
CA MET A 148 9.89 5.93 -2.09
C MET A 148 8.52 6.56 -2.21
N ILE A 149 8.15 7.44 -1.27
CA ILE A 149 6.84 8.11 -1.27
C ILE A 149 6.65 8.95 -2.52
N GLU A 150 7.68 9.71 -2.94
CA GLU A 150 7.63 10.50 -4.18
C GLU A 150 7.37 9.59 -5.40
N SER A 151 8.08 8.46 -5.49
CA SER A 151 7.85 7.47 -6.56
C SER A 151 6.41 6.90 -6.53
N LEU A 152 5.86 6.64 -5.34
CA LEU A 152 4.49 6.13 -5.19
C LEU A 152 3.46 7.19 -5.62
N MET A 153 3.63 8.44 -5.17
CA MET A 153 2.70 9.53 -5.47
C MET A 153 2.69 9.86 -6.97
N CYS A 154 3.87 9.95 -7.62
CA CYS A 154 3.93 10.17 -9.07
C CYS A 154 3.26 9.04 -9.87
N THR A 155 3.37 7.80 -9.39
CA THR A 155 2.72 6.65 -10.04
C THR A 155 1.19 6.76 -9.96
N ILE A 156 0.65 7.27 -8.86
CA ILE A 156 -0.79 7.49 -8.68
C ILE A 156 -1.29 8.60 -9.60
N ASP A 157 -0.59 9.73 -9.66
CA ASP A 157 -0.97 10.86 -10.52
C ASP A 157 -0.97 10.44 -12.01
N THR A 158 0.00 9.61 -12.40
CA THR A 158 0.09 9.07 -13.76
C THR A 158 -1.05 8.08 -14.05
N LYS A 159 -1.40 7.21 -13.09
CA LYS A 159 -2.54 6.28 -13.24
C LYS A 159 -3.87 7.03 -13.30
N SER A 160 -4.06 8.06 -12.48
CA SER A 160 -5.27 8.89 -12.48
C SER A 160 -5.46 9.60 -13.82
N SER A 161 -4.42 10.27 -14.32
CA SER A 161 -4.48 10.94 -15.63
C SER A 161 -4.69 9.97 -16.79
N SER A 162 -4.11 8.76 -16.75
CA SER A 162 -4.37 7.72 -17.75
C SER A 162 -5.83 7.25 -17.73
N VAL A 163 -6.46 7.10 -16.56
CA VAL A 163 -7.87 6.70 -16.46
C VAL A 163 -8.79 7.80 -16.98
N ASP A 164 -8.51 9.06 -16.67
CA ASP A 164 -9.27 10.20 -17.20
C ASP A 164 -9.21 10.26 -18.73
N VAL A 165 -8.03 10.09 -19.32
CA VAL A 165 -7.86 10.04 -20.80
C VAL A 165 -8.63 8.87 -21.41
N GLN A 166 -8.63 7.70 -20.77
CA GLN A 166 -9.38 6.54 -21.26
C GLN A 166 -10.89 6.76 -21.17
N MET A 167 -11.36 7.42 -20.13
CA MET A 167 -12.77 7.78 -19.95
C MET A 167 -13.21 8.82 -20.98
N GLU A 168 -12.41 9.86 -21.23
CA GLU A 168 -12.65 10.84 -22.30
C GLU A 168 -12.72 10.16 -23.68
N GLN A 169 -11.79 9.24 -23.99
CA GLN A 169 -11.82 8.48 -25.23
C GLN A 169 -13.05 7.56 -25.38
N ALA A 170 -13.54 6.98 -24.28
CA ALA A 170 -14.74 6.15 -24.30
C ALA A 170 -16.00 6.98 -24.56
N VAL A 171 -16.08 8.19 -24.02
CA VAL A 171 -17.18 9.14 -24.26
C VAL A 171 -17.21 9.58 -25.72
N LEU A 172 -16.06 9.90 -26.31
CA LEU A 172 -15.97 10.33 -27.71
C LEU A 172 -16.38 9.20 -28.68
N LYS A 173 -15.98 7.95 -28.42
CA LYS A 173 -16.38 6.79 -29.25
C LYS A 173 -17.89 6.50 -29.22
N GLN A 174 -18.62 7.03 -28.25
CA GLN A 174 -20.07 6.82 -28.13
C GLN A 174 -20.88 7.88 -28.90
N GLN A 175 -20.24 8.93 -29.42
CA GLN A 175 -20.91 10.00 -30.17
C GLN A 175 -20.82 9.87 -31.70
N ASP A 176 -20.01 8.96 -32.24
CA ASP A 176 -19.80 8.78 -33.69
C ASP A 176 -20.76 7.76 -34.35
N SER A 177 -21.91 7.44 -33.73
CA SER A 177 -22.96 6.62 -34.35
C SER A 177 -24.18 7.49 -34.64
N ASP A 178 -24.11 8.26 -35.73
CA ASP A 178 -25.19 9.11 -36.24
C ASP A 178 -26.15 8.38 -37.19
N GLY A 179 -26.05 7.04 -37.29
CA GLY A 179 -27.17 6.20 -37.74
C GLY A 179 -27.65 6.42 -39.18
N GLU A 180 -26.80 6.89 -40.09
CA GLU A 180 -27.10 6.89 -41.53
C GLU A 180 -26.41 5.73 -42.26
N GLU A 181 -26.95 4.51 -42.09
CA GLU A 181 -26.81 3.45 -43.10
C GLU A 181 -28.14 3.35 -43.85
N ASN A 182 -28.32 4.21 -44.86
CA ASN A 182 -29.40 4.08 -45.83
C ASN A 182 -28.92 3.17 -46.97
N GLU A 183 -29.08 1.84 -46.80
CA GLU A 183 -29.06 0.92 -47.94
C GLU A 183 -30.31 1.19 -48.79
N GLY A 184 -30.12 1.91 -49.90
CA GLY A 184 -31.16 2.12 -50.90
C GLY A 184 -31.57 0.81 -51.56
N PRO A 185 -32.84 0.65 -51.96
CA PRO A 185 -33.35 -0.60 -52.53
C PRO A 185 -32.77 -0.83 -53.92
N ASN A 186 -32.27 -2.05 -54.15
CA ASN A 186 -31.93 -2.56 -55.49
C ASN A 186 -33.21 -2.62 -56.33
N GLU A 187 -33.28 -1.79 -57.38
CA GLU A 187 -34.26 -1.96 -58.46
C GLU A 187 -33.67 -2.95 -59.47
N ASP A 188 -34.16 -4.19 -59.41
CA ASP A 188 -33.99 -5.19 -60.48
C ASP A 188 -34.90 -4.77 -61.65
N ASP A 189 -34.32 -4.15 -62.68
CA ASP A 189 -34.97 -3.94 -63.98
C ASP A 189 -34.88 -5.24 -64.80
N ASP A 190 -35.94 -6.04 -64.73
CA ASP A 190 -36.23 -7.14 -65.66
C ASP A 190 -36.60 -6.56 -67.04
N PHE A 191 -35.70 -6.69 -68.01
CA PHE A 191 -35.99 -6.45 -69.42
C PHE A 191 -36.66 -7.70 -70.01
N PHE A 192 -37.97 -7.67 -70.19
CA PHE A 192 -38.68 -8.61 -71.05
C PHE A 192 -38.50 -8.20 -72.52
N GLU A 193 -37.80 -9.03 -73.30
CA GLU A 193 -37.93 -9.07 -74.76
C GLU A 193 -39.14 -9.94 -75.09
N ASP A 194 -40.17 -9.36 -75.73
CA ASP A 194 -41.20 -10.11 -76.44
C ASP A 194 -41.13 -9.75 -77.93
N GLU A 195 -40.85 -10.78 -78.74
CA GLU A 195 -41.11 -10.84 -80.18
C GLU A 195 -42.63 -10.95 -80.44
N ASP A 196 -43.18 -10.03 -81.24
CA ASP A 196 -44.03 -10.26 -82.44
C ASP A 196 -44.73 -8.98 -82.91
#